data_AF-A0A445IZF7-F1
#
_entry.id   AF-A0A445IZF7-F1
#
_cell.length_a   1.000
_cell.length_b   1.000
_cell.length_c   1.000
_cell.angle_alpha   90.00
_cell.angle_beta   90.00
_cell.angle_gamma   90.00
#
_symmetry.space_group_name_H-M   'P 1'
#
loop_
_entity.id
_entity.type
_entity.pdbx_description
1 polymer ?
#
loop_
_entity_poly.entity_id
_entity_poly.type
_entity_poly.pdbx_seq_one_letter_code
_entity_poly.pdbx_strand_id
1 'polypeptide(L)'
;MVENNLFEDIFRVEKLNPDDKKLFDKVTRIEARSEKFDMFMHLDINSEVYPLKVGQKFALVLVSSLNPDGTPDTGYYTQVINLLSFTRNLFLL
;
A
#
# COMPACT_ATOMS: atom_id res chain seq x y z
N MET A 1 -4.52 19.84 14.57
CA MET A 1 -4.55 18.54 13.86
C MET A 1 -3.18 18.36 13.26
N VAL A 2 -2.36 17.46 13.79
CA VAL A 2 -1.09 17.12 13.15
C VAL A 2 -1.44 16.23 11.98
N GLU A 3 -1.15 16.69 10.77
CA GLU A 3 -1.33 15.88 9.57
C GLU A 3 -0.26 14.80 9.59
N ASN A 4 -0.66 13.56 9.87
CA ASN A 4 0.23 12.40 9.96
C ASN A 4 0.45 11.73 8.60
N ASN A 5 -0.29 12.17 7.56
CA ASN A 5 -0.12 11.70 6.19
C ASN A 5 1.13 12.35 5.60
N LEU A 6 2.14 11.53 5.33
CA LEU A 6 3.34 11.95 4.60
C LEU A 6 3.08 11.98 3.10
N PHE A 7 2.20 11.12 2.62
CA PHE A 7 1.87 10.99 1.22
C PHE A 7 0.51 10.28 1.05
N GLU A 8 -0.31 10.75 0.12
CA GLU A 8 -1.58 10.10 -0.24
C GLU A 8 -1.86 10.29 -1.73
N ASP A 9 -2.16 9.18 -2.41
CA ASP A 9 -2.49 9.21 -3.83
C ASP A 9 -3.24 7.98 -4.32
N ILE A 10 -3.81 8.07 -5.52
CA ILE A 10 -4.41 6.95 -6.25
C ILE A 10 -3.46 6.58 -7.38
N PHE A 11 -3.01 5.33 -7.38
CA PHE A 11 -2.17 4.75 -8.43
C PHE A 11 -2.99 3.81 -9.31
N ARG A 12 -2.67 3.80 -10.61
CA ARG A 12 -3.15 2.83 -11.58
C ARG A 12 -2.01 1.89 -11.97
N VAL A 13 -2.27 0.59 -11.88
CA VAL A 13 -1.31 -0.44 -12.30
C VAL A 13 -1.17 -0.44 -13.82
N GLU A 14 0.05 -0.28 -14.31
CA GLU A 14 0.39 -0.31 -15.74
C GLU A 14 0.90 -1.69 -16.16
N LYS A 15 1.76 -2.32 -15.35
CA LYS A 15 2.33 -3.64 -15.65
C LYS A 15 2.49 -4.50 -14.39
N LEU A 16 2.56 -5.81 -14.62
CA LEU A 16 2.88 -6.82 -13.61
C LEU A 16 4.14 -7.55 -14.06
N ASN A 17 5.17 -7.64 -13.21
CA ASN A 17 6.48 -8.21 -13.50
C ASN A 17 7.05 -7.70 -14.83
N PRO A 18 7.38 -6.39 -14.93
CA PRO A 18 7.78 -5.74 -16.19
C PRO A 18 9.03 -6.33 -16.85
N ASP A 19 9.89 -7.01 -16.10
CA ASP A 19 11.06 -7.73 -16.62
C ASP A 19 10.68 -9.09 -17.26
N ASP A 20 9.38 -9.41 -17.33
CA ASP A 20 8.78 -10.68 -17.75
C ASP A 20 9.31 -11.92 -17.02
N LYS A 21 9.99 -11.70 -15.89
CA LYS A 21 10.57 -12.74 -15.03
C LYS A 21 9.78 -12.82 -13.73
N LYS A 22 8.95 -13.86 -13.62
CA LYS A 22 8.34 -14.23 -12.34
C LYS A 22 9.40 -14.95 -11.48
N LEU A 23 10.07 -14.18 -10.61
CA LEU A 23 11.10 -14.72 -9.70
C LEU A 23 10.51 -15.40 -8.47
N PHE A 24 9.30 -15.02 -8.06
CA PHE A 24 8.66 -15.47 -6.84
C PHE A 24 7.21 -15.85 -7.10
N ASP A 25 6.74 -16.96 -6.54
CA ASP A 25 5.39 -17.46 -6.81
C ASP A 25 4.29 -16.57 -6.23
N LYS A 26 4.56 -15.98 -5.06
CA LYS A 26 3.62 -15.22 -4.23
C LYS A 26 3.91 -13.72 -4.20
N VAL A 27 4.93 -13.26 -4.92
CA VAL A 27 5.30 -11.85 -4.99
C VAL A 27 5.22 -11.40 -6.44
N THR A 28 4.57 -10.27 -6.65
CA THR A 28 4.51 -9.62 -7.97
C THR A 28 5.06 -8.22 -7.83
N ARG A 29 5.98 -7.83 -8.72
CA ARG A 29 6.39 -6.44 -8.87
C ARG A 29 5.39 -5.72 -9.76
N ILE A 30 4.73 -4.68 -9.25
CA ILE A 30 3.87 -3.83 -10.07
C ILE A 30 4.64 -2.62 -10.57
N GLU A 31 4.38 -2.20 -11.80
CA GLU A 31 4.61 -0.82 -12.25
C GLU A 31 3.28 -0.08 -12.14
N ALA A 32 3.27 1.08 -11.50
CA ALA A 32 2.06 1.88 -11.36
C ALA A 32 2.35 3.37 -11.56
N ARG A 33 1.37 4.08 -12.10
CA ARG A 33 1.43 5.53 -12.30
C ARG A 33 0.34 6.21 -11.48
N SER A 34 0.68 7.34 -10.89
CA SER A 34 -0.28 8.16 -10.17
C SER A 34 -1.31 8.78 -11.11
N GLU A 35 -2.53 8.96 -10.60
CA GLU A 35 -3.62 9.64 -11.28
C GLU A 35 -3.65 11.15 -11.01
N LYS A 36 -2.97 11.63 -9.97
CA LYS A 36 -2.97 13.04 -9.56
C LYS A 36 -1.64 13.73 -9.80
N PHE A 37 -0.55 13.04 -9.51
CA PHE A 37 0.82 13.52 -9.58
C PHE A 37 1.52 12.76 -10.71
N ASP A 38 2.49 13.37 -11.41
CA ASP A 38 3.24 12.67 -12.45
C ASP A 38 4.29 11.75 -11.81
N MET A 39 3.82 10.75 -11.05
CA MET A 39 4.64 9.84 -10.27
C MET A 39 4.57 8.43 -10.84
N PHE A 40 5.73 7.79 -10.86
CA PHE A 40 5.91 6.41 -11.26
C PHE A 40 6.42 5.59 -10.06
N MET A 41 5.90 4.37 -9.90
CA MET A 41 6.16 3.51 -8.76
C MET A 41 6.44 2.08 -9.19
N HIS A 42 7.51 1.50 -8.63
CA HIS A 42 7.68 0.05 -8.51
C HIS A 42 7.36 -0.39 -7.09
N LEU A 43 6.49 -1.39 -6.94
CA LEU A 43 6.13 -1.94 -5.63
C LEU A 43 6.04 -3.47 -5.71
N ASP A 44 6.72 -4.16 -4.80
CA ASP A 44 6.59 -5.60 -4.64
C ASP A 44 5.45 -5.88 -3.67
N ILE A 45 4.44 -6.63 -4.12
CA ILE A 45 3.27 -6.99 -3.30
C ILE A 45 3.20 -8.49 -3.09
N ASN A 46 2.66 -8.93 -1.95
CA ASN A 46 2.22 -10.32 -1.80
C ASN A 46 0.95 -10.53 -2.64
N SER A 47 1.11 -11.13 -3.81
CA SER A 47 0.05 -11.31 -4.79
C SER A 47 -0.87 -12.50 -4.52
N GLU A 48 -0.54 -13.36 -3.56
CA GLU A 48 -1.44 -14.40 -3.05
C GLU A 48 -2.52 -13.79 -2.13
N VAL A 49 -2.11 -12.85 -1.26
CA VAL A 49 -3.01 -12.20 -0.30
C VAL A 49 -3.74 -11.00 -0.92
N TYR A 50 -3.04 -10.21 -1.74
CA TYR A 50 -3.57 -8.98 -2.33
C TYR A 50 -3.31 -8.93 -3.84
N PRO A 51 -4.10 -9.66 -4.65
CA PRO A 51 -3.91 -9.71 -6.10
C PRO A 51 -4.32 -8.39 -6.76
N LEU A 52 -3.41 -7.78 -7.51
CA LEU A 52 -3.68 -6.62 -8.36
C LEU A 52 -3.63 -6.98 -9.84
N LYS A 53 -4.43 -6.28 -10.66
CA LYS A 53 -4.52 -6.46 -12.11
C LYS A 53 -4.08 -5.21 -12.86
N VAL A 54 -3.56 -5.38 -14.08
CA VAL A 54 -3.30 -4.26 -15.00
C VAL A 54 -4.58 -3.44 -15.19
N GLY A 55 -4.45 -2.12 -15.09
CA GLY A 55 -5.54 -1.15 -15.18
C GLY A 55 -6.30 -0.91 -13.87
N GLN A 56 -6.10 -1.73 -12.83
CA GLN A 56 -6.71 -1.52 -11.52
C GLN A 56 -6.15 -0.28 -10.84
N LYS A 57 -7.04 0.47 -10.18
CA LYS A 57 -6.67 1.62 -9.33
C LYS A 57 -6.65 1.20 -7.86
N PHE A 58 -5.68 1.69 -7.11
CA PHE A 58 -5.59 1.52 -5.66
C PHE A 58 -5.13 2.82 -5.00
N ALA A 59 -5.60 3.06 -3.77
CA ALA A 59 -5.13 4.19 -2.97
C ALA A 59 -3.91 3.75 -2.16
N LEU A 60 -2.86 4.57 -2.16
CA LEU A 60 -1.69 4.41 -1.29
C LEU A 60 -1.64 5.60 -0.33
N VAL A 61 -1.48 5.31 0.95
CA VAL A 61 -1.26 6.31 1.99
C VAL A 61 -0.01 5.92 2.77
N LEU A 62 0.92 6.85 2.94
CA LEU A 62 2.07 6.72 3.82
C LEU A 62 1.89 7.66 5.00
N VAL A 63 2.08 7.15 6.21
CA VAL A 63 1.95 7.89 7.46
C VAL A 63 3.20 7.71 8.30
N SER A 64 3.52 8.71 9.15
CA SER A 64 4.68 8.62 10.06
C SER A 64 4.38 7.84 11.35
N SER A 65 3.11 7.69 11.68
CA SER A 65 2.63 6.90 12.81
C SER A 65 1.28 6.28 12.48
N LEU A 66 0.95 5.14 13.09
CA LEU A 66 -0.42 4.58 13.05
C LEU A 66 -1.28 5.11 14.21
N ASN A 67 -0.69 5.81 15.18
CA ASN A 67 -1.44 6.40 16.28
C ASN A 67 -2.28 7.58 15.76
N PRO A 68 -3.61 7.59 16.00
CA PRO A 68 -4.48 8.66 15.51
C PRO A 68 -4.13 10.05 16.06
N ASP A 69 -3.49 10.10 17.23
CA ASP A 69 -3.02 11.34 17.87
C ASP A 69 -1.66 11.83 17.34
N GLY A 70 -1.02 11.07 16.43
CA GLY A 70 0.27 11.39 15.84
C GLY A 70 1.47 11.16 16.76
N THR A 71 1.28 10.50 17.91
CA THR A 71 2.39 10.11 18.77
C THR A 71 3.33 9.14 18.03
N PRO A 72 4.66 9.22 18.23
CA PRO A 72 5.62 8.36 17.53
C PRO A 72 5.32 6.87 17.71
N ASP A 73 5.62 6.08 16.68
CA ASP A 73 5.58 4.63 16.81
C ASP A 73 6.58 4.17 17.88
N THR A 74 6.14 3.24 18.72
CA THR A 74 6.97 2.60 19.74
C THR A 74 7.94 1.58 19.15
N GLY A 75 7.75 1.20 17.87
CA GLY A 75 8.50 0.18 17.17
C GLY A 75 8.00 -1.24 17.43
N TYR A 76 6.98 -1.41 18.27
CA TYR A 76 6.37 -2.71 18.56
C TYR A 76 5.03 -2.83 17.83
N TYR A 77 4.97 -3.75 16.87
CA TYR A 77 3.70 -4.16 16.29
C TYR A 77 2.95 -5.08 17.26
N THR A 78 1.88 -4.57 17.85
CA THR A 78 0.95 -5.38 18.63
C THR A 78 -0.26 -5.68 17.78
N GLN A 79 -0.40 -6.94 17.34
CA GLN A 79 -1.57 -7.39 16.61
C GLN A 79 -2.79 -7.42 17.54
N VAL A 80 -3.43 -6.27 17.73
CA VAL A 80 -4.73 -6.19 18.38
C VAL A 80 -5.77 -6.68 17.38
N ILE A 81 -6.34 -7.86 17.63
CA ILE A 81 -7.51 -8.35 16.91
C ILE A 81 -8.69 -7.47 17.35
N ASN A 82 -8.82 -6.29 16.75
CA ASN A 82 -10.01 -5.47 16.93
C ASN A 82 -11.12 -6.05 16.07
N LEU A 83 -11.94 -6.89 16.68
CA LEU A 83 -13.13 -7.50 16.08
C LEU A 83 -14.19 -6.47 15.63
N LEU A 84 -13.98 -5.16 15.88
CA LEU A 84 -14.97 -4.10 15.66
C LEU A 84 -14.49 -2.87 14.88
N SER A 85 -13.22 -2.77 14.44
CA SER A 85 -12.74 -1.56 13.73
C SER A 85 -12.27 -1.79 12.29
N PHE A 86 -12.31 -3.02 11.77
CA PHE A 86 -11.78 -3.35 10.44
C PHE A 86 -12.77 -3.17 9.28
N THR A 87 -13.69 -2.21 9.35
CA THR A 87 -14.59 -1.90 8.21
C THR A 87 -14.21 -0.66 7.43
N ARG A 88 -13.25 0.16 7.89
CA ARG A 88 -12.75 1.29 7.10
C ARG A 88 -11.27 1.51 7.32
N ASN A 89 -10.55 1.43 6.20
CA ASN A 89 -9.20 1.90 5.95
C ASN A 89 -8.08 0.86 6.09
N LEU A 90 -7.54 0.58 4.90
CA LEU A 90 -6.17 0.20 4.63
C LEU A 90 -5.76 -1.19 5.13
N PHE A 91 -5.92 -2.17 4.23
CA PHE A 91 -5.07 -3.35 4.26
C PHE A 91 -3.62 -2.89 4.21
N LEU A 92 -2.91 -3.07 5.32
CA LEU A 92 -1.45 -3.03 5.37
C LEU A 92 -0.94 -4.13 4.42
N LEU A 93 -0.18 -3.70 3.40
CA LEU A 93 0.77 -4.56 2.68
C LEU A 93 2.05 -4.68 3.50
#